data_AF-A0A8B8PMV6-F1
#
_entry.id   AF-A0A8B8PMV6-F1
#
_cell.length_a   1.000
_cell.length_b   1.000
_cell.length_c   1.000
_cell.angle_alpha   90.00
_cell.angle_beta   90.00
_cell.angle_gamma   90.00
#
_symmetry.space_group_name_H-M   'P 1'
#
loop_
_entity.id
_entity.type
_entity.pdbx_description
1 polymer ?
#
loop_
_entity_poly.entity_id
_entity_poly.type
_entity_poly.pdbx_seq_one_letter_code
_entity_poly.pdbx_strand_id
1 'polypeptide(L)'
;MASSSTLHLLLALLTLSILSSNRLVKCDSEEDNLLQGINGYRTSLNLTALTKNDKAECLAEEIADQFKNQPCTNTTGADTVPGTEPQFSNYPTLLANCHLNVSITRDGAIMPACVPNLVPTLVLSNFTQSQYSGNLNDSKYTGIGISSEKDWMVVILTTNTPEGSYSAVQSASLILKSSFIYQLLFLLVGLVLLL
;
A
#
# COMPACT_ATOMS: atom_id res chain seq x y z
N MET A 1 31.53 -41.55 2.76
CA MET A 1 30.07 -41.80 2.90
C MET A 1 29.27 -40.61 3.47
N ALA A 2 29.88 -39.44 3.74
CA ALA A 2 29.16 -38.28 4.30
C ALA A 2 28.47 -37.35 3.27
N SER A 3 28.85 -37.41 1.98
CA SER A 3 28.42 -36.44 0.95
C SER A 3 26.99 -36.63 0.42
N SER A 4 26.40 -37.83 0.54
CA SER A 4 25.05 -38.09 0.01
C SER A 4 23.96 -37.64 0.99
N SER A 5 24.23 -37.71 2.29
CA SER A 5 23.29 -37.36 3.35
C SER A 5 23.11 -35.84 3.45
N THR A 6 24.19 -35.06 3.29
CA THR A 6 24.16 -33.60 3.31
C THR A 6 23.42 -33.03 2.11
N LEU A 7 23.60 -33.62 0.92
CA LEU A 7 22.88 -33.23 -0.30
C LEU A 7 21.36 -33.46 -0.19
N HIS A 8 20.93 -34.59 0.37
CA HIS A 8 19.51 -34.87 0.60
C HIS A 8 18.89 -33.95 1.66
N LEU A 9 19.63 -33.59 2.70
CA LEU A 9 19.16 -32.66 3.71
C LEU A 9 19.04 -31.23 3.16
N LEU A 10 19.98 -30.79 2.33
CA LEU A 10 19.88 -29.52 1.59
C LEU A 10 18.67 -29.51 0.66
N LEU A 11 18.42 -30.60 -0.08
CA LEU A 11 17.26 -30.70 -0.96
C LEU A 11 15.94 -30.71 -0.17
N ALA A 12 15.92 -31.34 1.00
CA ALA A 12 14.77 -31.32 1.90
C ALA A 12 14.51 -29.91 2.48
N LEU A 13 15.56 -29.19 2.87
CA LEU A 13 15.46 -27.79 3.31
C LEU A 13 15.01 -26.86 2.18
N LEU A 14 15.50 -27.07 0.96
CA LEU A 14 15.12 -26.29 -0.22
C LEU A 14 13.66 -26.54 -0.61
N THR A 15 13.21 -27.79 -0.56
CA THR A 15 11.81 -28.14 -0.83
C THR A 15 10.88 -27.66 0.28
N LEU A 16 11.29 -27.72 1.56
CA LEU A 16 10.51 -27.17 2.67
C LEU A 16 10.43 -25.65 2.61
N SER A 17 11.51 -24.97 2.23
CA SER A 17 11.49 -23.52 2.03
C SER A 17 10.60 -23.13 0.84
N ILE A 18 10.67 -23.83 -0.29
CA ILE A 18 9.74 -23.63 -1.42
C ILE A 18 8.28 -23.90 -0.99
N LEU A 19 8.02 -24.98 -0.25
CA LEU A 19 6.67 -25.31 0.22
C LEU A 19 6.14 -24.31 1.25
N SER A 20 7.02 -23.76 2.09
CA SER A 20 6.70 -22.67 3.02
C SER A 20 6.43 -21.35 2.30
N SER A 21 7.12 -21.06 1.19
CA SER A 21 6.81 -19.93 0.30
C SER A 21 5.43 -20.06 -0.33
N ASN A 22 5.00 -21.28 -0.66
CA ASN A 22 3.67 -21.57 -1.22
C ASN A 22 2.55 -21.54 -0.18
N ARG A 23 2.88 -21.61 1.12
CA ARG A 23 1.96 -21.39 2.23
C ARG A 23 2.01 -19.95 2.77
N LEU A 24 2.34 -18.99 1.91
CA LEU A 24 1.85 -17.64 2.14
C LEU A 24 0.33 -17.67 1.92
N VAL A 25 -0.41 -18.10 2.95
CA VAL A 25 -1.83 -17.76 3.07
C VAL A 25 -1.84 -16.25 2.96
N LYS A 26 -2.26 -15.73 1.80
CA LYS A 26 -2.44 -14.31 1.58
C LYS A 26 -3.59 -13.92 2.49
N CYS A 27 -3.28 -13.63 3.75
CA CYS A 27 -4.18 -12.89 4.60
C CYS A 27 -4.33 -11.55 3.89
N ASP A 28 -5.41 -11.38 3.14
CA ASP A 28 -5.71 -10.10 2.52
C ASP A 28 -5.80 -9.08 3.65
N SER A 29 -4.88 -8.11 3.63
CA SER A 29 -4.87 -7.01 4.59
C SER A 29 -6.15 -6.19 4.47
N GLU A 30 -6.44 -5.35 5.46
CA GLU A 30 -7.55 -4.40 5.38
C GLU A 30 -7.46 -3.52 4.13
N GLU A 31 -6.25 -3.17 3.72
CA GLU A 31 -5.92 -2.43 2.49
C GLU A 31 -6.24 -3.25 1.22
N ASP A 32 -5.89 -4.54 1.18
CA ASP A 32 -6.20 -5.43 0.06
C ASP A 32 -7.73 -5.62 -0.08
N ASN A 33 -8.42 -5.79 1.03
CA ASN A 33 -9.88 -5.90 1.07
C ASN A 33 -10.55 -4.60 0.59
N LEU A 34 -10.04 -3.43 1.03
CA LEU A 34 -10.55 -2.15 0.54
C LEU A 34 -10.30 -1.97 -0.96
N LEU A 35 -9.10 -2.29 -1.45
CA LEU A 35 -8.79 -2.23 -2.87
C LEU A 35 -9.74 -3.09 -3.70
N GLN A 36 -10.00 -4.32 -3.24
CA GLN A 36 -10.97 -5.21 -3.89
C GLN A 36 -12.37 -4.59 -3.90
N GLY A 37 -12.82 -4.02 -2.77
CA GLY A 37 -14.11 -3.35 -2.67
C GLY A 37 -14.24 -2.14 -3.61
N ILE A 38 -13.22 -1.28 -3.66
CA ILE A 38 -13.17 -0.11 -4.56
C ILE A 38 -13.19 -0.56 -6.02
N ASN A 39 -12.42 -1.58 -6.39
CA ASN A 39 -12.42 -2.10 -7.76
C ASN A 39 -13.74 -2.77 -8.13
N GLY A 40 -14.41 -3.44 -7.18
CA GLY A 40 -15.77 -3.94 -7.37
C GLY A 40 -16.76 -2.80 -7.63
N TYR A 41 -16.70 -1.72 -6.85
CA TYR A 41 -17.49 -0.52 -7.06
C TYR A 41 -17.24 0.11 -8.44
N ARG A 42 -15.98 0.33 -8.82
CA ARG A 42 -15.62 0.87 -10.14
C ARG A 42 -16.09 -0.01 -11.29
N THR A 43 -15.97 -1.34 -11.14
CA THR A 43 -16.46 -2.30 -12.14
C THR A 43 -17.97 -2.19 -12.32
N SER A 44 -18.74 -1.99 -11.24
CA SER A 44 -20.20 -1.77 -11.32
C SER A 44 -20.59 -0.52 -12.12
N LEU A 45 -19.66 0.42 -12.28
CA LEU A 45 -19.80 1.64 -13.08
C LEU A 45 -19.15 1.53 -14.46
N ASN A 46 -18.69 0.34 -14.86
CA ASN A 46 -17.93 0.08 -16.10
C ASN A 46 -16.59 0.84 -16.18
N LEU A 47 -15.98 1.15 -15.04
CA LEU A 47 -14.66 1.77 -14.97
C LEU A 47 -13.57 0.71 -14.80
N THR A 48 -12.37 1.02 -15.30
CA THR A 48 -11.19 0.17 -15.14
C THR A 48 -10.79 0.07 -13.67
N ALA A 49 -10.41 -1.14 -13.25
CA ALA A 49 -9.82 -1.38 -11.93
C ALA A 49 -8.52 -0.58 -11.75
N LEU A 50 -8.35 -0.03 -10.55
CA LEU A 50 -7.14 0.67 -10.14
C LEU A 50 -6.03 -0.35 -9.86
N THR A 51 -4.81 -0.02 -10.29
CA THR A 51 -3.61 -0.82 -10.06
C THR A 51 -2.82 -0.28 -8.88
N LYS A 52 -2.24 -1.15 -8.04
CA LYS A 52 -1.38 -0.68 -6.93
C LYS A 52 -0.22 0.16 -7.44
N ASN A 53 0.08 1.25 -6.74
CA ASN A 53 1.22 2.12 -6.98
C ASN A 53 2.03 2.25 -5.68
N ASP A 54 3.21 1.65 -5.65
CA ASP A 54 4.07 1.57 -4.45
C ASP A 54 4.45 2.96 -3.90
N LYS A 55 4.55 3.98 -4.76
CA LYS A 55 4.87 5.36 -4.33
C LYS A 55 3.67 6.07 -3.73
N ALA A 56 2.48 5.82 -4.26
CA ALA A 56 1.25 6.26 -3.63
C ALA A 56 1.00 5.54 -2.30
N GLU A 57 1.34 4.25 -2.20
CA GLU A 57 1.25 3.47 -0.96
C GLU A 57 2.20 4.03 0.11
N CYS A 58 3.46 4.31 -0.26
CA CYS A 58 4.39 5.01 0.63
C CYS A 58 3.84 6.36 1.11
N LEU A 59 3.29 7.18 0.21
CA LEU A 59 2.76 8.48 0.61
C LEU A 59 1.52 8.34 1.50
N ALA A 60 0.71 7.30 1.28
CA ALA A 60 -0.43 6.98 2.13
C ALA A 60 0.05 6.62 3.55
N GLU A 61 1.14 5.85 3.68
CA GLU A 61 1.77 5.52 4.96
C GLU A 61 2.28 6.77 5.68
N GLU A 62 3.04 7.63 5.01
CA GLU A 62 3.56 8.88 5.58
C GLU A 62 2.45 9.82 6.07
N ILE A 63 1.30 9.84 5.37
CA ILE A 63 0.12 10.61 5.77
C ILE A 63 -0.62 9.92 6.91
N ALA A 64 -0.79 8.60 6.87
CA ALA A 64 -1.42 7.81 7.93
C ALA A 64 -0.67 8.02 9.27
N ASP A 65 0.65 8.06 9.20
CA ASP A 65 1.54 8.32 10.33
C ASP A 65 1.29 9.68 11.01
N GLN A 66 0.81 10.68 10.27
CA GLN A 66 0.44 11.98 10.86
C GLN A 66 -0.76 11.87 11.81
N PHE A 67 -1.55 10.80 11.68
CA PHE A 67 -2.73 10.55 12.50
C PHE A 67 -2.47 9.64 13.72
N LYS A 68 -1.24 9.12 13.93
CA LYS A 68 -0.87 8.22 15.05
C LYS A 68 -1.39 8.67 16.42
N ASN A 69 -1.44 9.97 16.67
CA ASN A 69 -1.85 10.57 17.93
C ASN A 69 -3.17 11.37 17.84
N GLN A 70 -3.83 11.35 16.68
CA GLN A 70 -5.08 12.06 16.46
C GLN A 70 -6.27 11.13 16.71
N PRO A 71 -7.17 11.47 17.65
CA PRO A 71 -8.36 10.67 17.87
C PRO A 71 -9.24 10.73 16.61
N CYS A 72 -9.67 9.55 16.17
CA CYS A 72 -10.71 9.44 15.16
C CYS A 72 -12.02 9.98 15.74
N THR A 73 -12.42 11.17 15.30
CA THR A 73 -13.69 11.80 15.68
C THR A 73 -14.53 11.95 14.41
N ASN A 74 -15.86 11.85 14.53
CA ASN A 74 -16.85 11.77 13.43
C ASN A 74 -16.85 12.95 12.41
N THR A 75 -15.82 13.79 12.39
CA THR A 75 -15.62 14.91 11.47
C THR A 75 -14.72 14.58 10.28
N THR A 76 -14.54 13.31 9.92
CA THR A 76 -13.84 12.96 8.67
C THR A 76 -14.78 13.06 7.47
N GLY A 77 -14.93 14.29 7.01
CA GLY A 77 -15.53 14.67 5.74
C GLY A 77 -14.98 16.02 5.28
N ALA A 78 -13.81 16.43 5.78
CA ALA A 78 -13.22 17.69 5.40
C ALA A 78 -12.97 17.67 3.89
N ASP A 79 -13.55 18.65 3.20
CA ASP A 79 -13.42 18.93 1.77
C ASP A 79 -11.93 19.07 1.40
N THR A 80 -11.22 17.97 1.16
CA THR A 80 -9.88 18.01 0.58
C THR A 80 -10.03 18.17 -0.92
N VAL A 81 -10.27 19.42 -1.35
CA VAL A 81 -10.19 19.78 -2.76
C VAL A 81 -8.74 19.54 -3.23
N PRO A 82 -8.51 18.73 -4.28
CA PRO A 82 -7.17 18.54 -4.85
C PRO A 82 -6.57 19.89 -5.25
N GLY A 83 -5.37 20.23 -4.75
CA GLY A 83 -4.70 21.49 -5.05
C GLY A 83 -5.09 22.70 -4.19
N THR A 84 -5.91 22.50 -3.14
CA THR A 84 -5.94 23.42 -1.99
C THR A 84 -5.34 22.72 -0.79
N GLU A 85 -4.02 22.61 -0.74
CA GLU A 85 -3.30 22.20 0.48
C GLU A 85 -3.36 23.29 1.56
N PRO A 86 -4.13 23.07 2.64
CA PRO A 86 -3.68 23.51 3.96
C PRO A 86 -3.94 22.46 5.08
N GLN A 87 -3.38 21.24 4.99
CA GLN A 87 -3.61 20.22 6.05
C GLN A 87 -2.37 19.49 6.62
N PHE A 88 -1.21 19.51 5.95
CA PHE A 88 0.05 18.99 6.54
C PHE A 88 1.18 20.00 6.34
N SER A 89 1.60 20.68 7.40
CA SER A 89 2.66 21.70 7.32
C SER A 89 4.01 21.13 6.85
N ASN A 90 4.19 19.83 6.97
CA ASN A 90 5.36 19.05 6.55
C ASN A 90 5.14 18.29 5.22
N TYR A 91 4.11 18.61 4.43
CA TYR A 91 3.80 17.89 3.18
C TYR A 91 5.00 17.73 2.21
N PRO A 92 5.87 18.75 2.00
CA PRO A 92 7.08 18.56 1.19
C PRO A 92 8.02 17.47 1.72
N THR A 93 8.09 17.30 3.05
CA THR A 93 8.88 16.24 3.68
C THR A 93 8.25 14.86 3.47
N LEU A 94 6.93 14.74 3.58
CA LEU A 94 6.20 13.48 3.32
C LEU A 94 6.46 13.01 1.88
N LEU A 95 6.37 13.92 0.91
CA LEU A 95 6.71 13.63 -0.49
C LEU A 95 8.16 13.18 -0.64
N ALA A 96 9.10 13.89 -0.01
CA ALA A 96 10.53 13.59 -0.11
C ALA A 96 10.88 12.19 0.43
N ASN A 97 10.26 11.76 1.54
CA ASN A 97 10.45 10.41 2.10
C ASN A 97 10.09 9.32 1.08
N CYS A 98 9.06 9.57 0.26
CA CYS A 98 8.64 8.67 -0.81
C CYS A 98 9.35 8.89 -2.15
N HIS A 99 10.35 9.78 -2.22
CA HIS A 99 11.03 10.18 -3.47
C HIS A 99 10.05 10.79 -4.48
N LEU A 100 9.05 11.51 -3.98
CA LEU A 100 8.06 12.25 -4.75
C LEU A 100 8.32 13.76 -4.69
N ASN A 101 7.66 14.49 -5.57
CA ASN A 101 7.60 15.94 -5.53
C ASN A 101 6.24 16.43 -6.04
N VAL A 102 5.96 17.72 -5.85
CA VAL A 102 4.67 18.32 -6.22
C VAL A 102 4.37 18.20 -7.72
N SER A 103 5.39 18.28 -8.58
CA SER A 103 5.18 18.29 -10.03
C SER A 103 4.62 16.97 -10.58
N ILE A 104 4.88 15.83 -9.91
CA ILE A 104 4.46 14.48 -10.33
C ILE A 104 3.29 13.91 -9.52
N THR A 105 2.75 14.70 -8.60
CA THR A 105 1.65 14.30 -7.69
C THR A 105 0.39 15.15 -7.84
N ARG A 106 0.49 16.27 -8.57
CA ARG A 106 -0.54 17.30 -8.73
C ARG A 106 -1.89 16.79 -9.25
N ASP A 107 -1.87 15.84 -10.19
CA ASP A 107 -3.11 15.30 -10.77
C ASP A 107 -3.70 14.13 -9.95
N GLY A 108 -3.08 13.79 -8.81
CA GLY A 108 -3.56 12.76 -7.89
C GLY A 108 -4.70 13.23 -6.99
N ALA A 109 -5.08 12.38 -6.05
CA ALA A 109 -6.02 12.71 -4.98
C ALA A 109 -5.62 12.03 -3.68
N ILE A 110 -5.83 12.70 -2.55
CA ILE A 110 -5.55 12.21 -1.20
C ILE A 110 -6.87 12.16 -0.45
N MET A 111 -7.22 11.00 0.10
CA MET A 111 -8.52 10.74 0.69
C MET A 111 -8.34 10.05 2.05
N PRO A 112 -8.14 10.80 3.14
CA PRO A 112 -8.15 10.25 4.49
C PRO A 112 -9.60 10.03 4.97
N ALA A 113 -9.85 8.88 5.58
CA ALA A 113 -11.11 8.54 6.24
C ALA A 113 -10.80 7.98 7.63
N CYS A 114 -11.54 8.42 8.64
CA CYS A 114 -11.47 7.84 9.98
C CYS A 114 -12.71 6.98 10.21
N VAL A 115 -12.47 5.70 10.51
CA VAL A 115 -13.47 4.66 10.71
C VAL A 115 -13.06 3.86 11.93
N PRO A 116 -13.76 3.99 13.07
CA PRO A 116 -13.42 3.26 14.29
C PRO A 116 -13.33 1.74 14.04
N ASN A 117 -12.22 1.14 14.44
CA ASN A 117 -11.87 -0.28 14.27
C ASN A 117 -11.83 -0.76 12.79
N LEU A 118 -11.74 0.16 11.83
CA LEU A 118 -11.61 -0.13 10.39
C LEU A 118 -12.58 -1.21 9.87
N VAL A 119 -13.83 -1.19 10.34
CA VAL A 119 -14.86 -2.16 9.93
C VAL A 119 -15.00 -2.14 8.40
N PRO A 120 -14.70 -3.23 7.67
CA PRO A 120 -14.46 -3.18 6.22
C PRO A 120 -15.61 -2.59 5.40
N THR A 121 -16.85 -2.89 5.77
CA THR A 121 -18.04 -2.37 5.08
C THR A 121 -18.22 -0.86 5.29
N LEU A 122 -17.92 -0.36 6.49
CA LEU A 122 -17.98 1.06 6.82
C LEU A 122 -16.83 1.84 6.19
N VAL A 123 -15.65 1.24 6.12
CA VAL A 123 -14.51 1.79 5.37
C VAL A 123 -14.91 1.95 3.90
N LEU A 124 -15.39 0.88 3.26
CA LEU A 124 -15.79 0.95 1.86
C LEU A 124 -16.89 2.00 1.61
N SER A 125 -17.89 2.11 2.50
CA SER A 125 -18.93 3.14 2.37
C SER A 125 -18.38 4.56 2.53
N ASN A 126 -17.38 4.78 3.39
CA ASN A 126 -16.74 6.09 3.55
C ASN A 126 -16.01 6.56 2.29
N PHE A 127 -15.62 5.66 1.41
CA PHE A 127 -15.03 6.03 0.12
C PHE A 127 -16.06 6.07 -1.02
N THR A 128 -17.04 5.17 -1.01
CA THR A 128 -17.99 5.00 -2.13
C THR A 128 -19.30 5.80 -1.97
N GLN A 129 -19.61 6.28 -0.77
CA GLN A 129 -20.84 7.03 -0.45
C GLN A 129 -20.57 8.41 0.16
N SER A 130 -19.34 8.93 0.03
CA SER A 130 -18.93 10.28 0.47
C SER A 130 -18.51 11.14 -0.71
N GLN A 131 -17.93 12.33 -0.44
CA GLN A 131 -17.33 13.19 -1.46
C GLN A 131 -16.23 12.49 -2.28
N TYR A 132 -15.58 11.46 -1.73
CA TYR A 132 -14.55 10.68 -2.43
C TYR A 132 -15.08 9.84 -3.59
N SER A 133 -16.39 9.56 -3.61
CA SER A 133 -17.03 8.86 -4.72
C SER A 133 -16.84 9.61 -6.05
N GLY A 134 -16.78 10.94 -6.04
CA GLY A 134 -16.49 11.74 -7.23
C GLY A 134 -15.15 11.36 -7.87
N ASN A 135 -14.11 11.16 -7.06
CA ASN A 135 -12.81 10.71 -7.54
C ASN A 135 -12.85 9.24 -7.97
N LEU A 136 -13.51 8.36 -7.22
CA LEU A 136 -13.62 6.95 -7.59
C LEU A 136 -14.44 6.71 -8.87
N ASN A 137 -15.32 7.64 -9.23
CA ASN A 137 -16.14 7.60 -10.45
C ASN A 137 -15.43 8.21 -11.67
N ASP A 138 -14.27 8.83 -11.46
CA ASP A 138 -13.49 9.45 -12.53
C ASP A 138 -12.56 8.40 -13.18
N SER A 139 -12.60 8.35 -14.50
CA SER A 139 -11.81 7.42 -15.31
C SER A 139 -10.35 7.86 -15.47
N LYS A 140 -10.00 9.10 -15.12
CA LYS A 140 -8.61 9.59 -15.18
C LYS A 140 -7.68 8.88 -14.19
N TYR A 141 -8.24 8.37 -13.10
CA TYR A 141 -7.48 7.64 -12.09
C TYR A 141 -7.27 6.19 -12.51
N THR A 142 -6.04 5.75 -12.40
CA THR A 142 -5.55 4.47 -12.92
C THR A 142 -4.74 3.69 -11.90
N GLY A 143 -4.18 4.37 -10.89
CA GLY A 143 -3.45 3.75 -9.80
C GLY A 143 -3.94 4.16 -8.42
N ILE A 144 -3.52 3.39 -7.42
CA ILE A 144 -3.96 3.55 -6.02
C ILE A 144 -2.87 3.12 -5.04
N GLY A 145 -2.72 3.87 -3.96
CA GLY A 145 -2.01 3.51 -2.74
C GLY A 145 -2.96 3.56 -1.55
N ILE A 146 -2.83 2.61 -0.62
CA ILE A 146 -3.68 2.54 0.57
C ILE A 146 -2.78 2.25 1.76
N SER A 147 -2.97 2.98 2.85
CA SER A 147 -2.33 2.67 4.12
C SER A 147 -3.29 2.96 5.27
N SER A 148 -3.04 2.35 6.42
CA SER A 148 -3.85 2.52 7.62
C SER A 148 -3.00 2.75 8.86
N GLU A 149 -3.55 3.55 9.79
CA GLU A 149 -2.98 3.76 11.11
C GLU A 149 -4.12 3.82 12.13
N LYS A 150 -4.22 2.78 12.97
CA LYS A 150 -5.30 2.59 13.95
C LYS A 150 -6.69 2.67 13.30
N ASP A 151 -7.41 3.77 13.51
CA ASP A 151 -8.76 4.00 13.00
C ASP A 151 -8.76 4.83 11.70
N TRP A 152 -7.59 5.20 11.20
CA TRP A 152 -7.43 6.01 10.00
C TRP A 152 -7.08 5.13 8.81
N MET A 153 -7.74 5.38 7.68
CA MET A 153 -7.42 4.80 6.40
C MET A 153 -7.19 5.92 5.38
N VAL A 154 -6.05 5.86 4.70
CA VAL A 154 -5.66 6.85 3.71
C VAL A 154 -5.61 6.18 2.35
N VAL A 155 -6.37 6.71 1.40
CA VAL A 155 -6.33 6.29 -0.01
C VAL A 155 -5.73 7.41 -0.84
N ILE A 156 -4.75 7.07 -1.67
CA ILE A 156 -4.16 7.98 -2.65
C ILE A 156 -4.44 7.46 -4.04
N LEU A 157 -4.96 8.30 -4.93
CA LEU A 157 -5.18 7.97 -6.32
C LEU A 157 -4.12 8.61 -7.21
N THR A 158 -3.69 7.85 -8.22
CA THR A 158 -2.75 8.30 -9.24
C THR A 158 -3.40 8.24 -10.62
N THR A 159 -2.85 8.98 -11.57
CA THR A 159 -3.26 9.01 -12.98
C THR A 159 -2.13 8.43 -13.85
N ASN A 160 -2.35 8.40 -15.16
CA ASN A 160 -1.30 8.12 -16.14
C ASN A 160 -0.67 9.39 -16.75
N THR A 161 -0.98 10.58 -16.21
CA THR A 161 -0.37 11.84 -16.66
C THR A 161 1.01 12.04 -16.03
N PRO A 162 1.95 12.73 -16.69
CA PRO A 162 3.24 13.07 -16.08
C PRO A 162 3.10 13.77 -14.72
N GLU A 163 2.06 14.57 -14.56
CA GLU A 163 1.76 15.32 -13.34
C GLU A 163 1.06 14.52 -12.24
N GLY A 164 0.72 13.25 -12.48
CA GLY A 164 0.03 12.39 -11.52
C GLY A 164 0.41 10.91 -11.58
N SER A 165 1.52 10.56 -12.23
CA SER A 165 2.00 9.17 -12.34
C SER A 165 2.68 8.65 -11.08
N TYR A 166 3.19 9.56 -10.22
CA TYR A 166 3.97 9.23 -9.02
C TYR A 166 5.25 8.44 -9.36
N SER A 167 5.69 8.47 -10.62
CA SER A 167 6.92 7.83 -11.06
C SER A 167 8.12 8.68 -10.63
N ALA A 168 8.89 8.20 -9.66
CA ALA A 168 10.13 8.85 -9.22
C ALA A 168 11.17 8.92 -10.34
N VAL A 169 12.11 9.87 -10.22
CA VAL A 169 13.34 9.88 -11.02
C VAL A 169 14.11 8.59 -10.70
N GLN A 170 14.38 7.79 -11.72
CA GLN A 170 14.88 6.43 -11.62
C GLN A 170 16.13 6.34 -10.73
N SER A 171 15.94 5.94 -9.48
CA SER A 171 17.00 5.61 -8.54
C SER A 171 16.77 4.18 -8.10
N ALA A 172 17.58 3.28 -8.64
CA ALA A 172 17.51 1.86 -8.35
C ALA A 172 17.85 1.63 -6.87
N SER A 173 16.82 1.50 -6.04
CA SER A 173 16.94 0.99 -4.68
C SER A 173 16.32 -0.40 -4.64
N LEU A 174 17.14 -1.40 -4.31
CA LEU A 174 16.67 -2.76 -4.06
C LEU A 174 16.01 -2.78 -2.68
N ILE A 175 14.69 -2.60 -2.65
CA ILE A 175 13.91 -2.80 -1.42
C ILE A 175 13.76 -4.31 -1.24
N LEU A 176 14.57 -4.89 -0.34
CA LEU A 176 14.39 -6.25 0.12
C LEU A 176 13.13 -6.29 0.98
N LYS A 177 12.01 -6.75 0.41
CA LYS A 177 10.77 -7.02 1.15
C LYS A 177 11.10 -7.86 2.38
N SER A 178 10.65 -7.42 3.56
CA SER A 178 10.91 -8.04 4.89
C SER A 178 10.80 -9.58 4.89
N SER A 179 9.86 -10.14 4.11
CA SER A 179 9.69 -11.59 3.92
C SER A 179 10.94 -12.32 3.40
N PHE A 180 11.73 -11.72 2.51
CA PHE A 180 12.91 -12.35 1.92
C PHE A 180 14.12 -12.37 2.88
N ILE A 181 14.16 -11.44 3.84
CA ILE A 181 15.23 -11.38 4.85
C ILE A 181 15.14 -12.59 5.78
N TYR A 182 13.93 -12.93 6.25
CA TYR A 182 13.72 -14.11 7.10
C TYR A 182 14.04 -15.43 6.37
N GLN A 183 13.74 -15.53 5.07
CA GLN A 183 14.08 -16.70 4.26
C GLN A 183 15.60 -16.85 4.07
N LEU A 184 16.30 -15.75 3.83
CA LEU A 184 17.76 -15.75 3.70
C LEU A 184 18.43 -16.14 5.03
N LEU A 185 17.93 -15.61 6.15
CA LEU A 185 18.40 -15.98 7.50
C LEU A 185 18.16 -17.46 7.81
N PHE A 186 16.97 -17.99 7.49
CA PHE A 186 16.67 -19.41 7.70
C PHE A 186 17.59 -20.33 6.88
N LEU A 187 17.88 -19.95 5.63
CA LEU A 187 18.80 -20.68 4.75
C LEU A 187 20.25 -20.64 5.29
N LEU A 188 20.70 -19.49 5.78
CA LEU A 188 22.02 -19.32 6.39
C LEU A 188 22.18 -20.16 7.67
N VAL A 189 21.17 -20.16 8.55
CA VAL A 189 21.17 -20.99 9.77
C VAL A 189 21.21 -22.49 9.40
N GLY A 190 20.43 -22.90 8.40
CA GLY A 190 20.47 -24.27 7.89
C GLY A 190 21.85 -24.67 7.36
N LEU A 191 22.55 -23.77 6.65
CA LEU A 191 23.91 -24.00 6.13
C LEU A 191 24.95 -24.11 7.25
N VAL A 192 24.85 -23.29 8.29
CA VAL A 192 25.77 -23.31 9.45
C VAL A 192 25.61 -24.58 10.28
N LEU A 193 24.39 -25.11 10.42
CA LEU A 193 24.13 -26.37 11.12
C LEU A 193 24.60 -27.62 10.34
N LEU A 194 24.96 -27.45 9.06
CA LEU A 194 25.43 -28.52 8.17
C LEU A 194 26.97 -28.58 8.02
N LEU A 195 27.69 -27.55 8.51
CA LEU A 195 29.15 -27.47 8.57
C LEU A 195 29.69 -28.09 9.87
#